data_AF-A0A2E2BS96-F1
#
_entry.id   AF-A0A2E2BS96-F1
#
_cell.length_a   1.000
_cell.length_b   1.000
_cell.length_c   1.000
_cell.angle_alpha   90.00
_cell.angle_beta   90.00
_cell.angle_gamma   90.00
#
_symmetry.space_group_name_H-M   'P 1'
#
loop_
_entity.id
_entity.type
_entity.pdbx_description
1 polymer ?
#
loop_
_entity_poly.entity_id
_entity_poly.type
_entity_poly.pdbx_seq_one_letter_code
_entity_poly.pdbx_strand_id
1 'polypeptide(L)' 'VFDRFPNIGQGEYVWGWWVLDIDGDNIADGTNPVNYDTDGDWINDWFEIDDDMVNGVRGDGGSPIRYDDRTTS' A
#
# COMPACT_ATOMS: atom_id res chain seq x y z
N VAL A 1 22.96 6.31 -9.67
CA VAL A 1 21.99 5.42 -10.35
C VAL A 1 20.75 5.46 -9.49
N PHE A 2 19.82 6.34 -9.85
CA PHE A 2 18.64 6.65 -9.05
C PHE A 2 17.41 6.35 -9.91
N ASP A 3 16.49 5.58 -9.32
CA ASP A 3 15.17 5.21 -9.80
C ASP A 3 15.10 4.33 -11.05
N ARG A 4 15.09 3.01 -10.82
CA ARG A 4 14.49 2.06 -11.75
C ARG A 4 13.30 1.44 -11.03
N PHE A 5 12.12 1.50 -11.65
CA PHE A 5 10.98 0.68 -11.25
C PHE A 5 11.44 -0.77 -11.04
N PRO A 6 10.90 -1.49 -10.04
CA PRO A 6 11.32 -2.85 -9.77
C PRO A 6 11.06 -3.75 -10.99
N ASN A 7 12.04 -4.60 -11.32
CA ASN A 7 11.86 -5.67 -12.30
C ASN A 7 11.12 -6.84 -11.64
N ILE A 8 9.79 -6.78 -11.67
CA ILE A 8 8.93 -7.82 -11.10
C ILE A 8 9.22 -9.19 -11.75
N GLY A 9 9.56 -9.22 -13.04
CA GLY A 9 9.99 -10.43 -13.77
C GLY A 9 11.30 -11.05 -13.29
N GLN A 10 12.06 -10.37 -12.42
CA GLN A 10 13.28 -10.88 -11.78
C GLN A 10 13.10 -11.11 -10.27
N GLY A 11 11.87 -10.97 -9.75
CA GLY A 11 11.57 -11.07 -8.32
C GLY A 11 11.96 -9.81 -7.52
N GLU A 12 12.14 -8.66 -8.18
CA GLU A 12 12.23 -7.38 -7.47
C GLU A 12 10.84 -6.91 -7.04
N TYR A 13 10.77 -6.20 -5.92
CA TYR A 13 9.54 -5.62 -5.39
C TYR A 13 9.71 -4.12 -5.17
N VAL A 14 8.59 -3.38 -5.07
CA VAL A 14 8.64 -1.97 -4.70
C VAL A 14 9.23 -1.84 -3.30
N TRP A 15 10.15 -0.90 -3.13
CA TRP A 15 10.71 -0.65 -1.80
C TRP A 15 9.70 0.10 -0.93
N GLY A 16 9.41 -0.42 0.26
CA GLY A 16 8.34 0.10 1.13
C GLY A 16 7.13 -0.81 1.09
N TRP A 17 6.14 -0.53 0.24
CA TRP A 17 4.79 -1.11 0.29
C TRP A 17 4.60 -2.43 -0.49
N TRP A 18 5.63 -3.26 -0.66
CA TRP A 18 5.51 -4.47 -1.49
C TRP A 18 4.49 -5.50 -1.02
N VAL A 19 4.13 -5.52 0.27
CA VAL A 19 3.07 -6.40 0.79
C VAL A 19 1.66 -5.85 0.52
N LEU A 20 1.56 -4.60 0.06
CA LEU A 20 0.33 -3.90 -0.30
C LEU A 20 0.15 -3.80 -1.82
N ASP A 21 1.18 -4.05 -2.63
CA ASP A 21 1.10 -4.09 -4.10
C ASP A 21 0.71 -5.50 -4.57
N ILE A 22 -0.59 -5.82 -4.52
CA ILE A 22 -1.13 -7.15 -4.84
C ILE A 22 -1.36 -7.28 -6.35
N ASP A 23 -1.68 -6.18 -7.03
CA ASP A 23 -1.96 -6.18 -8.46
C ASP A 23 -0.73 -5.95 -9.36
N GLY A 24 0.41 -5.54 -8.78
CA GLY A 24 1.69 -5.40 -9.46
C GLY A 24 1.85 -4.10 -10.25
N ASP A 25 1.01 -3.09 -10.01
CA ASP A 25 1.07 -1.79 -10.68
C ASP A 25 2.13 -0.84 -10.08
N ASN A 26 2.79 -1.25 -8.99
CA ASN A 26 3.76 -0.52 -8.19
C ASN A 26 3.17 0.55 -7.26
N ILE A 27 1.86 0.56 -7.06
CA ILE A 27 1.12 1.40 -6.14
C ILE A 27 0.68 0.55 -4.94
N ALA A 28 0.58 1.16 -3.76
CA ALA A 28 0.02 0.45 -2.60
C ALA A 28 -1.50 0.32 -2.76
N ASP A 29 -2.03 -0.91 -2.79
CA ASP A 29 -3.44 -1.15 -3.01
C ASP A 29 -4.31 -0.53 -1.92
N GLY A 30 -5.36 0.15 -2.37
CA GLY A 30 -6.27 0.90 -1.51
C GLY A 30 -5.84 2.34 -1.24
N THR A 31 -4.73 2.80 -1.81
CA THR A 31 -4.28 4.21 -1.76
C THR A 31 -4.45 4.91 -3.11
N ASN A 32 -4.41 6.23 -3.09
CA ASN A 32 -4.34 7.07 -4.27
C ASN A 32 -3.11 7.97 -4.15
N PRO A 33 -2.11 7.84 -5.04
CA PRO A 33 -0.85 8.61 -4.96
C PRO A 33 -1.01 10.13 -4.99
N VAL A 34 -2.17 10.63 -5.42
CA VAL A 34 -2.49 12.07 -5.45
C VAL A 34 -3.50 12.48 -4.39
N ASN A 35 -3.89 11.57 -3.51
CA ASN A 35 -4.71 11.84 -2.33
C ASN A 35 -3.83 11.73 -1.07
N TYR A 36 -4.04 12.63 -0.12
CA TYR A 36 -3.33 12.61 1.16
C TYR A 36 -3.88 11.53 2.10
N ASP A 37 -5.17 11.26 2.01
CA ASP A 37 -5.95 10.39 2.89
C ASP A 37 -7.01 9.73 2.01
N THR A 38 -6.75 8.49 1.61
CA THR A 38 -7.57 7.81 0.61
C THR A 38 -8.92 7.38 1.17
N ASP A 39 -8.96 6.94 2.43
CA ASP A 39 -10.17 6.40 3.05
C ASP A 39 -10.99 7.42 3.87
N GLY A 40 -10.45 8.62 4.08
CA GLY A 40 -11.12 9.77 4.67
C GLY A 40 -11.16 9.77 6.20
N ASP A 41 -10.29 9.01 6.86
CA ASP A 41 -10.25 8.91 8.32
C ASP A 41 -9.27 9.88 9.02
N TRP A 42 -8.70 10.80 8.24
CA TRP A 42 -7.80 11.90 8.62
C TRP A 42 -6.37 11.49 8.95
N ILE A 43 -6.02 10.23 8.72
CA ILE A 43 -4.64 9.75 8.76
C ILE A 43 -4.07 9.77 7.35
N ASN A 44 -2.76 10.01 7.24
CA ASN A 44 -2.09 10.02 5.95
C ASN A 44 -1.76 8.59 5.52
N ASP A 45 -2.02 8.26 4.25
CA ASP A 45 -1.74 6.94 3.65
C ASP A 45 -0.32 6.44 3.96
N TRP A 46 0.67 7.34 4.04
CA TRP A 46 2.06 6.96 4.37
C TRP A 46 2.20 6.35 5.77
N PHE A 47 1.49 6.89 6.78
CA PHE A 47 1.55 6.34 8.13
C PHE A 47 0.89 4.97 8.20
N GLU A 48 -0.20 4.76 7.46
CA GLU A 48 -0.90 3.48 7.40
C GLU A 48 -0.02 2.42 6.70
N ILE A 49 0.61 2.78 5.58
CA ILE A 49 1.59 1.92 4.88
C ILE A 49 2.75 1.57 5.81
N ASP A 50 3.35 2.55 6.49
CA ASP A 50 4.49 2.31 7.37
C ASP A 50 4.13 1.34 8.51
N ASP A 51 2.94 1.48 9.10
CA ASP A 51 2.44 0.59 10.17
C ASP A 51 2.34 -0.87 9.69
N ASP A 52 1.72 -1.09 8.53
CA ASP A 52 1.64 -2.42 7.90
C ASP A 52 3.04 -2.99 7.57
N MET A 53 4.05 -2.13 7.35
CA MET A 53 5.43 -2.56 7.07
C MET A 53 6.20 -2.95 8.34
N VAL A 54 5.79 -2.48 9.53
CA VAL A 54 6.49 -2.79 10.79
C VAL A 54 6.41 -4.29 11.10
N ASN A 55 5.24 -4.89 10.89
CA ASN A 55 4.95 -6.30 11.22
C ASN A 55 4.62 -7.17 9.98
N GLY A 56 4.41 -6.55 8.81
CA GLY A 56 4.01 -7.24 7.58
C GLY A 56 2.56 -7.75 7.62
N VAL A 57 1.72 -7.22 8.52
CA VAL A 57 0.32 -7.59 8.69
C VAL A 57 -0.53 -6.45 8.16
N ARG A 58 -1.27 -6.70 7.09
CA ARG A 58 -2.14 -5.69 6.48
C ARG A 58 -3.33 -5.34 7.38
N GLY A 59 -3.50 -4.07 7.70
CA GLY A 59 -4.69 -3.51 8.31
C GLY A 59 -4.89 -3.87 9.79
N ASP A 60 -3.82 -4.19 10.52
CA ASP A 60 -3.89 -4.37 11.98
C ASP A 60 -3.66 -3.08 12.78
N GLY A 61 -3.39 -1.97 12.07
CA GLY A 61 -3.26 -0.63 12.60
C GLY A 61 -4.55 0.02 13.10
N GLY A 62 -4.40 1.13 13.84
CA GLY A 62 -5.51 1.92 14.37
C GLY A 62 -6.33 2.67 13.31
N SER A 63 -5.73 2.84 12.13
CA SER A 63 -6.29 3.42 10.92
C SER A 63 -5.76 2.55 9.77
N PRO A 64 -6.47 1.46 9.46
CA PRO A 64 -6.09 0.58 8.37
C PRO A 64 -6.73 1.06 7.07
N ILE A 65 -5.97 1.13 5.98
CA ILE A 65 -6.45 1.55 4.65
C ILE A 65 -7.78 0.86 4.31
N ARG A 66 -8.89 1.61 4.36
CA ARG A 66 -10.23 1.06 4.12
C ARG A 66 -10.65 1.18 2.66
N TYR A 67 -10.21 0.23 1.85
CA TYR A 67 -10.89 -0.13 0.60
C TYR A 67 -10.90 -1.64 0.43
N ASP A 68 -11.80 -2.27 1.18
CA ASP A 68 -12.09 -3.68 1.03
C ASP A 68 -13.56 -3.95 1.41
N ASP A 69 -14.47 -3.52 0.54
CA ASP A 69 -15.73 -4.23 0.40
C ASP A 69 -15.43 -5.53 -0.39
N ARG A 70 -14.91 -6.55 0.28
CA ARG A 70 -14.94 -7.92 -0.27
C ARG A 70 -16.38 -8.46 -0.44
N THR A 71 -17.38 -7.58 -0.49
CA THR A 71 -18.81 -7.81 -0.72
C THR A 71 -19.25 -7.59 -2.17
N THR A 72 -18.36 -7.27 -3.10
CA THR A 72 -18.71 -7.33 -4.53
C THR A 72 -18.71 -8.78 -5.02
N SER A 73 -19.91 -9.36 -4.97
CA SER A 73 -20.35 -10.60 -5.63
C SER A 73 -20.26 -10.55 -7.15
#